data_AF-M7X9V1-F1
#
_entry.id   AF-M7X9V1-F1
#
_cell.length_a   1.000
_cell.length_b   1.000
_cell.length_c   1.000
_cell.angle_alpha   90.00
_cell.angle_beta   90.00
_cell.angle_gamma   90.00
#
_symmetry.space_group_name_H-M   'P 1'
#
loop_
_entity.id
_entity.type
_entity.pdbx_description
1 polymer ?
#
loop_
_entity_poly.entity_id
_entity_poly.type
_entity_poly.pdbx_seq_one_letter_code
_entity_poly.pdbx_strand_id
1 'polypeptide(L)'
;MKNNLKTLVMMAAVAFLAFACQNNDDSNPAQLDAELDEVVNYIANEILPIGVQGGTENTPFGLRTTEGEDLNARIAMGRRPFPLIRLGACAEELELTEEQIAEARALAEGLLECRRDVHETFLAELKEVIGSMEAARKTAVEKLRKEEITPSQFRSEMENIRKTFLEAMKEIREKHKETIKPCVRDYVKQLKELLGEENWESLKACLKAKNQESESED
;
A
#
# COMPACT_ATOMS: atom_id res chain seq x y z
N MET A 1 54.35 16.92 48.80
CA MET A 1 52.90 16.75 48.53
C MET A 1 52.47 17.52 47.26
N LYS A 2 53.08 17.27 46.09
CA LYS A 2 52.70 17.94 44.82
C LYS A 2 52.47 17.01 43.63
N ASN A 3 52.67 15.69 43.80
CA ASN A 3 52.58 14.73 42.70
C ASN A 3 51.28 13.91 42.67
N ASN A 4 50.41 14.02 43.69
CA ASN A 4 49.17 13.23 43.74
C ASN A 4 47.94 13.94 43.14
N LEU A 5 48.06 15.22 42.78
CA LEU A 5 46.94 15.99 42.22
C LEU A 5 46.82 15.85 40.70
N LYS A 6 47.94 15.61 39.99
CA LYS A 6 47.93 15.46 38.52
C LYS A 6 47.36 14.11 38.07
N THR A 7 47.56 13.05 38.85
CA THR A 7 47.05 11.71 38.54
C THR A 7 45.53 11.60 38.71
N LEU A 8 44.93 12.42 39.60
CA LEU A 8 43.50 12.39 39.88
C LEU A 8 42.68 13.17 38.83
N VAL A 9 43.25 14.23 38.25
CA VAL A 9 42.61 14.99 37.16
C VAL A 9 42.67 14.23 35.83
N MET A 10 43.70 13.41 35.59
CA MET A 10 43.81 12.60 34.38
C MET A 10 42.84 11.40 34.35
N MET A 11 42.46 10.83 35.50
CA MET A 11 41.43 9.78 35.55
C MET A 11 39.99 10.31 35.38
N ALA A 12 39.73 11.56 35.76
CA ALA A 12 38.42 12.17 35.56
C ALA A 12 38.15 12.51 34.08
N ALA A 13 39.18 12.87 33.30
CA ALA A 13 39.03 13.19 31.88
C ALA A 13 38.80 11.95 30.99
N VAL A 14 39.26 10.77 31.41
CA VAL A 14 39.03 9.51 30.67
C VAL A 14 37.64 8.91 30.99
N ALA A 15 37.09 9.17 32.18
CA ALA A 15 35.73 8.75 32.53
C ALA A 15 34.64 9.55 31.78
N PHE A 16 34.89 10.81 31.41
CA PHE A 16 33.94 11.61 30.63
C PHE A 16 33.91 11.29 29.13
N LEU A 17 34.98 10.69 28.58
CA LEU A 17 35.01 10.24 27.18
C LEU A 17 34.35 8.87 26.98
N ALA A 18 34.16 8.08 28.04
CA ALA A 18 33.44 6.81 27.98
C ALA A 18 31.91 6.96 28.10
N PHE A 19 31.41 8.07 28.64
CA PHE A 19 29.97 8.34 28.77
C PHE A 19 29.35 9.10 27.58
N ALA A 20 30.17 9.66 26.68
CA ALA A 20 29.68 10.36 25.49
C ALA A 20 29.45 9.44 24.26
N CYS A 21 29.68 8.13 24.40
CA CYS A 21 29.42 7.13 23.36
C CYS A 21 28.43 6.05 23.80
N GLN A 22 27.55 6.35 24.76
CA GLN A 22 26.30 5.61 24.94
C GLN A 22 25.18 6.41 24.26
N ASN A 23 25.21 6.44 22.93
CA ASN A 23 23.96 6.58 22.19
C ASN A 23 23.21 5.27 22.47
N ASN A 24 22.32 5.32 23.45
CA ASN A 24 21.34 4.28 23.70
C ASN A 24 20.40 4.25 22.50
N ASP A 25 20.80 3.51 21.46
CA ASP A 25 19.87 2.95 20.50
C ASP A 25 19.25 1.70 21.16
N ASP A 26 18.51 1.93 22.26
CA ASP A 26 17.74 0.92 23.00
C ASP A 26 16.40 0.64 22.28
N SER A 27 16.39 0.72 20.95
CA SER A 27 15.23 0.32 20.16
C SER A 27 15.22 -1.22 20.12
N ASN A 28 14.29 -1.83 20.86
CA ASN A 28 14.10 -3.28 20.85
C ASN A 28 13.87 -3.72 19.39
N PRO A 29 14.65 -4.66 18.83
CA PRO A 29 14.50 -5.10 17.44
C PRO A 29 13.07 -5.50 17.07
N ALA A 30 12.32 -6.05 18.03
CA ALA A 30 10.93 -6.41 17.84
C ALA A 30 9.98 -5.19 17.71
N GLN A 31 10.30 -4.06 18.33
CA GLN A 31 9.53 -2.81 18.17
C GLN A 31 9.81 -2.17 16.81
N LEU A 32 11.06 -2.18 16.37
CA LEU A 32 11.45 -1.65 15.07
C LEU A 32 10.81 -2.46 13.92
N ASP A 33 10.79 -3.79 14.03
CA ASP A 33 10.10 -4.65 13.05
C ASP A 33 8.58 -4.40 13.03
N ALA A 34 7.94 -4.21 14.19
CA ALA A 34 6.50 -3.93 14.28
C ALA A 34 6.14 -2.57 13.67
N GLU A 35 6.99 -1.56 13.87
CA GLU A 35 6.83 -0.22 13.29
C GLU A 35 6.96 -0.23 11.77
N LEU A 36 7.97 -0.93 11.24
CA LEU A 36 8.11 -1.11 9.79
C LEU A 36 6.89 -1.85 9.21
N ASP A 37 6.38 -2.85 9.91
CA ASP A 37 5.21 -3.63 9.48
C ASP A 37 3.93 -2.80 9.39
N GLU A 38 3.76 -1.79 10.26
CA GLU A 38 2.65 -0.85 10.17
C GLU A 38 2.70 -0.09 8.83
N VAL A 39 3.84 0.51 8.50
CA VAL A 39 4.04 1.27 7.25
C VAL A 39 3.95 0.37 6.01
N VAL A 40 4.50 -0.84 6.10
CA VAL A 40 4.38 -1.86 5.05
C VAL A 40 2.92 -2.17 4.75
N ASN A 41 2.07 -2.28 5.77
CA ASN A 41 0.66 -2.54 5.56
C ASN A 41 -0.06 -1.37 4.90
N TYR A 42 0.25 -0.11 5.28
CA TYR A 42 -0.31 1.07 4.61
C TYR A 42 0.02 1.08 3.11
N ILE A 43 1.30 0.92 2.77
CA ILE A 43 1.76 0.94 1.38
C ILE A 43 1.24 -0.26 0.60
N ALA A 44 1.22 -1.47 1.20
CA ALA A 44 0.72 -2.67 0.52
C ALA A 44 -0.78 -2.56 0.19
N ASN A 45 -1.58 -1.89 1.02
CA ASN A 45 -2.99 -1.62 0.74
C ASN A 45 -3.19 -0.65 -0.43
N GLU A 46 -2.30 0.34 -0.59
CA GLU A 46 -2.32 1.32 -1.69
C GLU A 46 -1.84 0.77 -3.04
N ILE A 47 -1.17 -0.38 -3.04
CA ILE A 47 -0.65 -0.97 -4.27
C ILE A 47 -1.77 -1.60 -5.12
N LEU A 48 -2.90 -1.99 -4.51
CA LEU A 48 -4.02 -2.67 -5.19
C LEU A 48 -5.43 -2.05 -4.91
N PRO A 49 -5.62 -0.72 -5.06
CA PRO A 49 -6.89 -0.05 -4.76
C PRO A 49 -7.88 -0.30 -5.89
N ILE A 50 -8.87 -1.16 -5.63
CA ILE A 50 -9.92 -1.48 -6.61
C ILE A 50 -11.30 -1.42 -5.97
N GLY A 51 -12.16 -0.58 -6.52
CA GLY A 51 -13.59 -0.56 -6.28
C GLY A 51 -14.38 -1.10 -7.48
N VAL A 52 -15.64 -1.48 -7.24
CA VAL A 52 -16.55 -1.99 -8.27
C VAL A 52 -17.55 -0.90 -8.66
N GLN A 53 -17.75 -0.69 -9.96
CA GLN A 53 -18.78 0.20 -10.50
C GLN A 53 -19.66 -0.51 -11.55
N GLY A 54 -20.80 0.09 -11.89
CA GLY A 54 -21.72 -0.44 -12.90
C GLY A 54 -22.46 -1.70 -12.45
N GLY A 55 -22.70 -2.60 -13.42
CA GLY A 55 -23.48 -3.82 -13.20
C GLY A 55 -24.99 -3.57 -13.22
N THR A 56 -25.49 -2.91 -14.25
CA THR A 56 -26.93 -2.74 -14.48
C THR A 56 -27.36 -3.51 -15.72
N GLU A 57 -28.65 -3.48 -16.04
CA GLU A 57 -29.16 -4.05 -17.29
C GLU A 57 -28.41 -3.52 -18.52
N ASN A 58 -28.14 -2.21 -18.54
CA ASN A 58 -27.58 -1.50 -19.68
C ASN A 58 -26.10 -1.13 -19.52
N THR A 59 -25.50 -1.35 -18.34
CA THR A 59 -24.09 -1.02 -18.09
C THR A 59 -23.32 -2.25 -17.62
N PRO A 60 -22.15 -2.55 -18.22
CA PRO A 60 -21.27 -3.60 -17.74
C PRO A 60 -20.71 -3.26 -16.37
N PHE A 61 -20.17 -4.26 -15.69
CA PHE A 61 -19.33 -4.05 -14.52
C PHE A 61 -18.03 -3.37 -14.92
N GLY A 62 -17.62 -2.43 -14.08
CA GLY A 62 -16.37 -1.69 -14.20
C GLY A 62 -15.54 -1.80 -12.94
N LEU A 63 -14.22 -1.64 -13.09
CA LEU A 63 -13.33 -1.38 -11.97
C LEU A 63 -13.06 0.12 -11.86
N ARG A 64 -13.00 0.63 -10.64
CA ARG A 64 -12.51 1.97 -10.34
C ARG A 64 -11.34 1.93 -9.37
N THR A 65 -10.44 2.89 -9.39
CA THR A 65 -9.53 3.11 -8.25
C THR A 65 -10.33 3.66 -7.07
N THR A 66 -9.75 3.68 -5.86
CA THR A 66 -10.36 4.33 -4.69
C THR A 66 -10.66 5.82 -4.92
N GLU A 67 -10.01 6.44 -5.89
CA GLU A 67 -10.22 7.85 -6.28
C GLU A 67 -11.20 8.03 -7.45
N GLY A 68 -11.85 6.95 -7.91
CA GLY A 68 -12.91 7.02 -8.91
C GLY A 68 -12.46 7.00 -10.37
N GLU A 69 -11.18 6.75 -10.67
CA GLU A 69 -10.71 6.57 -12.05
C GLU A 69 -11.11 5.20 -12.62
N ASP A 70 -11.48 5.13 -13.91
CA ASP A 70 -11.79 3.86 -14.59
C ASP A 70 -10.52 3.01 -14.77
N LEU A 71 -10.40 1.98 -13.95
CA LEU A 71 -9.26 1.07 -13.94
C LEU A 71 -9.27 0.14 -15.16
N ASN A 72 -10.45 -0.16 -15.74
CA ASN A 72 -10.52 -0.98 -16.94
C ASN A 72 -9.84 -0.29 -18.13
N ALA A 73 -10.02 1.02 -18.27
CA ALA A 73 -9.35 1.80 -19.31
C ALA A 73 -7.83 1.77 -19.14
N ARG A 74 -7.33 1.87 -17.91
CA ARG A 74 -5.89 1.82 -17.61
C ARG A 74 -5.29 0.45 -17.89
N ILE A 75 -5.98 -0.63 -17.49
CA ILE A 75 -5.61 -2.02 -17.78
C ILE A 75 -5.59 -2.26 -19.30
N ALA A 76 -6.63 -1.80 -20.02
CA ALA A 76 -6.72 -1.94 -21.47
C ALA A 76 -5.62 -1.16 -22.22
N MET A 77 -5.14 -0.06 -21.65
CA MET A 77 -4.03 0.73 -22.18
C MET A 77 -2.63 0.28 -21.70
N GLY A 78 -2.53 -0.76 -20.87
CA GLY A 78 -1.25 -1.24 -20.33
C GLY A 78 -0.49 -0.20 -19.49
N ARG A 79 -1.17 0.81 -18.96
CA ARG A 79 -0.54 1.83 -18.09
C ARG A 79 -0.35 1.27 -16.69
N ARG A 80 0.82 1.53 -16.06
CA ARG A 80 1.05 1.12 -14.66
C ARG A 80 -0.06 1.71 -13.77
N PRO A 81 -0.88 0.89 -13.07
CA PRO A 81 -2.19 1.37 -12.67
C PRO A 81 -2.20 2.12 -11.33
N PHE A 82 -1.10 2.13 -10.58
CA PHE A 82 -1.15 2.58 -9.18
C PHE A 82 0.05 3.47 -8.83
N PRO A 83 -0.16 4.78 -8.70
CA PRO A 83 0.73 5.63 -7.93
C PRO A 83 0.60 5.24 -6.45
N LEU A 84 1.69 5.33 -5.69
CA LEU A 84 1.64 5.26 -4.23
C LEU A 84 1.11 6.62 -3.75
N ILE A 85 -0.19 6.87 -3.91
CA ILE A 85 -0.74 8.23 -3.88
C ILE A 85 -0.61 8.86 -2.50
N ARG A 86 -0.96 8.13 -1.42
CA ARG A 86 -0.87 8.72 -0.07
C ARG A 86 0.58 8.83 0.35
N LEU A 87 1.40 7.84 0.02
CA LEU A 87 2.85 7.93 0.23
C LEU A 87 3.45 9.14 -0.50
N GLY A 88 3.07 9.37 -1.76
CA GLY A 88 3.52 10.52 -2.56
C GLY A 88 3.09 11.84 -1.93
N ALA A 89 1.81 11.96 -1.56
CA ALA A 89 1.28 13.15 -0.88
C ALA A 89 1.99 13.42 0.45
N CYS A 90 2.22 12.38 1.27
CA CYS A 90 2.95 12.52 2.53
C CYS A 90 4.44 12.84 2.32
N ALA A 91 5.05 12.33 1.24
CA ALA A 91 6.44 12.62 0.91
C ALA A 91 6.63 14.06 0.40
N GLU A 92 5.62 14.66 -0.25
CA GLU A 92 5.64 16.06 -0.69
C GLU A 92 5.66 17.06 0.48
N GLU A 93 5.20 16.65 1.67
CA GLU A 93 5.24 17.48 2.89
C GLU A 93 6.60 17.45 3.60
N LEU A 94 7.53 16.58 3.17
CA LEU A 94 8.84 16.42 3.79
C LEU A 94 9.87 17.42 3.22
N GLU A 95 10.73 17.92 4.10
CA GLU A 95 11.88 18.73 3.69
C GLU A 95 13.04 17.80 3.28
N LEU A 96 13.03 17.40 2.00
CA LEU A 96 14.07 16.54 1.41
C LEU A 96 15.05 17.32 0.55
N THR A 97 16.31 16.89 0.58
CA THR A 97 17.32 17.35 -0.37
C THR A 97 17.07 16.76 -1.77
N GLU A 98 17.58 17.42 -2.81
CA GLU A 98 17.51 16.91 -4.20
C GLU A 98 18.12 15.50 -4.35
N GLU A 99 19.18 15.21 -3.60
CA GLU A 99 19.82 13.90 -3.57
C GLU A 99 18.89 12.84 -2.98
N GLN A 100 18.26 13.14 -1.83
CA GLN A 100 17.27 12.24 -1.22
C GLN A 100 16.06 12.03 -2.12
N ILE A 101 15.60 13.07 -2.83
CA ILE A 101 14.49 12.94 -3.79
C ILE A 101 14.88 12.00 -4.93
N ALA A 102 16.09 12.12 -5.47
CA ALA A 102 16.58 11.26 -6.54
C ALA A 102 16.71 9.79 -6.07
N GLU A 103 17.23 9.57 -4.87
CA GLU A 103 17.37 8.23 -4.30
C GLU A 103 16.00 7.61 -3.96
N ALA A 104 15.07 8.38 -3.40
CA ALA A 104 13.70 7.92 -3.13
C ALA A 104 12.98 7.48 -4.42
N ARG A 105 13.22 8.17 -5.55
CA ARG A 105 12.71 7.74 -6.87
C ARG A 105 13.32 6.42 -7.32
N ALA A 106 14.63 6.24 -7.14
CA ALA A 106 15.30 4.98 -7.46
C ALA A 106 14.76 3.81 -6.60
N LEU A 107 14.53 4.04 -5.31
CA LEU A 107 13.88 3.07 -4.42
C LEU A 107 12.47 2.70 -4.91
N ALA A 108 11.69 3.71 -5.33
CA ALA A 108 10.36 3.47 -5.88
C ALA A 108 10.41 2.64 -7.18
N GLU A 109 11.37 2.89 -8.06
CA GLU A 109 11.59 2.07 -9.26
C GLU A 109 11.93 0.62 -8.92
N GLY A 110 12.79 0.41 -7.92
CA GLY A 110 13.12 -0.92 -7.39
C GLY A 110 11.89 -1.66 -6.85
N LEU A 111 11.02 -0.97 -6.11
CA LEU A 111 9.74 -1.53 -5.66
C LEU A 111 8.84 -1.93 -6.84
N LEU A 112 8.76 -1.09 -7.88
CA LEU A 112 7.97 -1.39 -9.09
C LEU A 112 8.50 -2.62 -9.83
N GLU A 113 9.81 -2.81 -9.87
CA GLU A 113 10.43 -3.99 -10.46
C GLU A 113 10.17 -5.24 -9.64
N CYS A 114 10.38 -5.18 -8.31
CA CYS A 114 10.16 -6.32 -7.41
C CYS A 114 8.73 -6.86 -7.48
N ARG A 115 7.73 -5.98 -7.58
CA ARG A 115 6.30 -6.38 -7.62
C ARG A 115 5.77 -6.73 -9.01
N ARG A 116 6.58 -6.67 -10.07
CA ARG A 116 6.12 -6.76 -11.47
C ARG A 116 5.32 -8.04 -11.74
N ASP A 117 5.88 -9.19 -11.42
CA ASP A 117 5.26 -10.49 -11.74
C ASP A 117 3.98 -10.73 -10.93
N VAL A 118 3.97 -10.27 -9.67
CA VAL A 118 2.78 -10.30 -8.81
C VAL A 118 1.68 -9.43 -9.41
N HIS A 119 2.05 -8.25 -9.92
CA HIS A 119 1.10 -7.36 -10.57
C HIS A 119 0.52 -7.95 -11.86
N GLU A 120 1.33 -8.58 -12.71
CA GLU A 120 0.84 -9.24 -13.92
C GLU A 120 -0.15 -10.37 -13.59
N THR A 121 0.17 -11.17 -12.58
CA THR A 121 -0.70 -12.26 -12.11
C THR A 121 -2.01 -11.71 -11.53
N PHE A 122 -1.93 -10.65 -10.74
CA PHE A 122 -3.10 -9.95 -10.21
C PHE A 122 -4.01 -9.45 -11.34
N LEU A 123 -3.46 -8.79 -12.36
CA LEU A 123 -4.25 -8.32 -13.51
C LEU A 123 -4.90 -9.46 -14.29
N ALA A 124 -4.22 -10.60 -14.43
CA ALA A 124 -4.77 -11.78 -15.10
C ALA A 124 -5.98 -12.35 -14.32
N GLU A 125 -5.85 -12.52 -13.00
CA GLU A 125 -6.92 -13.01 -12.14
C GLU A 125 -8.11 -12.04 -12.14
N LEU A 126 -7.87 -10.73 -12.07
CA LEU A 126 -8.94 -9.73 -12.19
C LEU A 126 -9.71 -9.84 -13.49
N LYS A 127 -9.01 -10.02 -14.61
CA LYS A 127 -9.63 -10.15 -15.93
C LYS A 127 -10.53 -11.38 -16.01
N GLU A 128 -10.11 -12.49 -15.41
CA GLU A 128 -10.92 -13.71 -15.32
C GLU A 128 -12.21 -13.47 -14.54
N VAL A 129 -12.11 -12.85 -13.36
CA VAL A 129 -13.26 -12.58 -12.52
C VAL A 129 -14.24 -11.61 -13.21
N ILE A 130 -13.76 -10.52 -13.82
CA ILE A 130 -14.61 -9.60 -14.60
C ILE A 130 -15.30 -10.35 -15.76
N GLY A 131 -14.57 -11.21 -16.45
CA GLY A 131 -15.12 -12.02 -17.53
C GLY A 131 -16.27 -12.93 -17.06
N SER A 132 -16.09 -13.58 -15.92
CA SER A 132 -17.10 -14.43 -15.28
C SER A 132 -18.34 -13.63 -14.88
N MET A 133 -18.16 -12.46 -14.27
CA MET A 133 -19.27 -11.57 -13.92
C MET A 133 -20.06 -11.11 -15.14
N GLU A 134 -19.39 -10.68 -16.21
CA GLU A 134 -20.07 -10.22 -17.42
C GLU A 134 -20.85 -11.34 -18.08
N ALA A 135 -20.34 -12.58 -18.04
CA ALA A 135 -21.08 -13.76 -18.51
C ALA A 135 -22.34 -14.00 -17.67
N ALA A 136 -22.24 -13.91 -16.34
CA ALA A 136 -23.39 -14.05 -15.43
C ALA A 136 -24.43 -12.94 -15.67
N ARG A 137 -24.00 -11.68 -15.80
CA ARG A 137 -24.87 -10.54 -16.10
C ARG A 137 -25.63 -10.74 -17.42
N LYS A 138 -24.92 -11.12 -18.50
CA LYS A 138 -25.54 -11.39 -19.81
C LYS A 138 -26.58 -12.49 -19.71
N THR A 139 -26.31 -13.54 -18.94
CA THR A 139 -27.25 -14.63 -18.68
C THR A 139 -28.51 -14.12 -17.97
N ALA A 140 -28.37 -13.31 -16.92
CA ALA A 140 -29.50 -12.72 -16.20
C ALA A 140 -30.35 -11.80 -17.10
N VAL A 141 -29.70 -10.97 -17.93
CA VAL A 141 -30.40 -10.10 -18.90
C VAL A 141 -31.18 -10.91 -19.93
N GLU A 142 -30.61 -12.00 -20.43
CA GLU A 142 -31.28 -12.86 -21.40
C GLU A 142 -32.53 -13.54 -20.79
N LYS A 143 -32.44 -14.05 -19.56
CA LYS A 143 -33.59 -14.59 -18.83
C LYS A 143 -34.68 -13.53 -18.65
N LEU A 144 -34.31 -12.30 -18.31
CA LEU A 144 -35.28 -11.20 -18.14
C LEU A 144 -35.99 -10.88 -19.47
N ARG A 145 -35.24 -10.82 -20.57
CA ARG A 145 -35.79 -10.55 -21.92
C ARG A 145 -36.75 -11.64 -22.41
N LYS A 146 -36.48 -12.89 -22.03
CA LYS A 146 -37.35 -14.04 -22.33
C LYS A 146 -38.52 -14.19 -21.35
N GLU A 147 -38.66 -13.27 -20.40
CA GLU A 147 -39.66 -13.33 -19.33
C GLU A 147 -39.55 -14.59 -18.44
N GLU A 148 -38.38 -15.25 -18.43
CA GLU A 148 -38.09 -16.42 -17.61
C GLU A 148 -37.90 -16.06 -16.13
N ILE A 149 -37.54 -14.79 -15.86
CA ILE A 149 -37.45 -14.21 -14.52
C ILE A 149 -38.18 -12.88 -14.46
N THR A 150 -38.68 -12.55 -13.27
CA THR A 150 -39.28 -11.24 -12.98
C THR A 150 -38.22 -10.16 -12.78
N PRO A 151 -38.58 -8.87 -12.89
CA PRO A 151 -37.67 -7.77 -12.54
C PRO A 151 -37.14 -7.83 -11.10
N SER A 152 -37.92 -8.39 -10.17
CA SER A 152 -37.47 -8.57 -8.77
C SER A 152 -36.41 -9.66 -8.66
N GLN A 153 -36.58 -10.77 -9.37
CA GLN A 153 -35.59 -11.84 -9.43
C GLN A 153 -34.31 -11.37 -10.12
N PHE A 154 -34.43 -10.58 -11.20
CA PHE A 154 -33.27 -9.98 -11.86
C PHE A 154 -32.44 -9.10 -10.90
N ARG A 155 -33.08 -8.22 -10.12
CA ARG A 155 -32.36 -7.40 -9.12
C ARG A 155 -31.61 -8.27 -8.11
N SER A 156 -32.25 -9.34 -7.62
CA SER A 156 -31.60 -10.27 -6.69
C SER A 156 -30.43 -11.04 -7.33
N GLU A 157 -30.55 -11.47 -8.60
CA GLU A 157 -29.43 -12.08 -9.33
C GLU A 157 -28.26 -11.09 -9.47
N MET A 158 -28.54 -9.83 -9.79
CA MET A 158 -27.50 -8.78 -9.91
C MET A 158 -26.82 -8.45 -8.58
N GLU A 159 -27.56 -8.40 -7.48
CA GLU A 159 -27.00 -8.25 -6.13
C GLU A 159 -26.09 -9.42 -5.76
N ASN A 160 -26.51 -10.64 -6.05
CA ASN A 160 -25.70 -11.84 -5.81
C ASN A 160 -24.42 -11.83 -6.65
N ILE A 161 -24.50 -11.50 -7.95
CA ILE A 161 -23.32 -11.35 -8.82
C ILE A 161 -22.35 -10.32 -8.23
N ARG A 162 -22.88 -9.17 -7.76
CA ARG A 162 -22.06 -8.12 -7.14
C ARG A 162 -21.37 -8.62 -5.87
N LYS A 163 -22.09 -9.35 -5.01
CA LYS A 163 -21.54 -9.89 -3.77
C LYS A 163 -20.42 -10.90 -4.04
N THR A 164 -20.65 -11.89 -4.90
CA THR A 164 -19.63 -12.88 -5.27
C THR A 164 -18.39 -12.22 -5.86
N PHE A 165 -18.56 -11.16 -6.63
CA PHE A 165 -17.41 -10.42 -7.14
C PHE A 165 -16.62 -9.69 -6.06
N LEU A 166 -17.30 -8.98 -5.15
CA LEU A 166 -16.63 -8.29 -4.05
C LEU A 166 -15.83 -9.27 -3.18
N GLU A 167 -16.38 -10.46 -2.95
CA GLU A 167 -15.69 -11.55 -2.23
C GLU A 167 -14.44 -12.02 -3.01
N ALA A 168 -14.57 -12.35 -4.29
CA ALA A 168 -13.44 -12.77 -5.12
C ALA A 168 -12.35 -11.68 -5.23
N MET A 169 -12.75 -10.42 -5.37
CA MET A 169 -11.85 -9.27 -5.40
C MET A 169 -11.07 -9.11 -4.09
N LYS A 170 -11.75 -9.30 -2.95
CA LYS A 170 -11.12 -9.25 -1.63
C LYS A 170 -10.10 -10.38 -1.48
N GLU A 171 -10.45 -11.60 -1.87
CA GLU A 171 -9.54 -12.75 -1.81
C GLU A 171 -8.30 -12.56 -2.68
N ILE A 172 -8.48 -12.11 -3.93
CA ILE A 172 -7.38 -11.78 -4.84
C ILE A 172 -6.50 -10.68 -4.22
N ARG A 173 -7.10 -9.60 -3.71
CA ARG A 173 -6.33 -8.51 -3.08
C ARG A 173 -5.48 -9.02 -1.92
N GLU A 174 -6.07 -9.72 -0.96
CA GLU A 174 -5.34 -10.20 0.22
C GLU A 174 -4.22 -11.18 -0.18
N LYS A 175 -4.48 -12.10 -1.11
CA LYS A 175 -3.47 -13.01 -1.64
C LYS A 175 -2.26 -12.26 -2.21
N HIS A 176 -2.49 -11.30 -3.10
CA HIS A 176 -1.41 -10.57 -3.76
C HIS A 176 -0.73 -9.57 -2.81
N LYS A 177 -1.48 -8.98 -1.87
CA LYS A 177 -0.96 -8.15 -0.79
C LYS A 177 0.08 -8.89 0.05
N GLU A 178 -0.21 -10.10 0.52
CA GLU A 178 0.78 -10.88 1.28
C GLU A 178 2.01 -11.21 0.44
N THR A 179 1.83 -11.41 -0.86
CA THR A 179 2.93 -11.72 -1.78
C THR A 179 3.86 -10.52 -2.03
N ILE A 180 3.34 -9.29 -2.06
CA ILE A 180 4.16 -8.07 -2.27
C ILE A 180 4.82 -7.55 -0.98
N LYS A 181 4.34 -7.93 0.22
CA LYS A 181 4.87 -7.41 1.49
C LYS A 181 6.40 -7.48 1.62
N PRO A 182 7.10 -8.54 1.17
CA PRO A 182 8.56 -8.56 1.19
C PRO A 182 9.20 -7.42 0.37
N CYS A 183 8.70 -7.15 -0.84
CA CYS A 183 9.15 -6.03 -1.66
C CYS A 183 8.89 -4.68 -0.97
N VAL A 184 7.70 -4.52 -0.38
CA VAL A 184 7.35 -3.29 0.34
C VAL A 184 8.22 -3.12 1.58
N ARG A 185 8.49 -4.19 2.34
CA ARG A 185 9.32 -4.14 3.54
C ARG A 185 10.76 -3.74 3.23
N ASP A 186 11.33 -4.25 2.14
CA ASP A 186 12.67 -3.85 1.69
C ASP A 186 12.71 -2.37 1.30
N TYR A 187 11.72 -1.93 0.50
CA TYR A 187 11.55 -0.52 0.15
C TYR A 187 11.43 0.38 1.39
N VAL A 188 10.59 0.01 2.36
CA VAL A 188 10.34 0.79 3.57
C VAL A 188 11.59 0.90 4.45
N LYS A 189 12.38 -0.18 4.56
CA LYS A 189 13.66 -0.16 5.28
C LYS A 189 14.63 0.85 4.69
N GLN A 190 14.86 0.77 3.38
CA GLN A 190 15.74 1.69 2.67
C GLN A 190 15.21 3.13 2.72
N LEU A 191 13.89 3.31 2.63
CA LEU A 191 13.26 4.62 2.76
C LEU A 191 13.48 5.22 4.16
N LYS A 192 13.33 4.44 5.24
CA LYS A 192 13.62 4.92 6.60
C LYS A 192 15.07 5.38 6.74
N GLU A 193 16.02 4.58 6.23
CA GLU A 193 17.45 4.92 6.25
C GLU A 193 17.73 6.23 5.47
N LEU A 194 17.12 6.39 4.31
CA LEU A 194 17.25 7.58 3.45
C LEU A 194 16.69 8.85 4.09
N LEU A 195 15.52 8.76 4.71
CA LEU A 195 14.82 9.91 5.27
C LEU A 195 15.46 10.39 6.58
N GLY A 196 16.04 9.48 7.36
CA GLY A 196 16.43 9.73 8.73
C GLY A 196 15.23 9.87 9.67
N GLU A 197 15.49 9.91 10.98
CA GLU A 197 14.44 9.73 11.99
C GLU A 197 13.36 10.82 11.96
N GLU A 198 13.72 12.09 11.79
CA GLU A 198 12.77 13.21 11.81
C GLU A 198 11.76 13.15 10.66
N ASN A 199 12.24 12.98 9.44
CA ASN A 199 11.38 12.86 8.26
C ASN A 199 10.60 11.54 8.26
N TRP A 200 11.19 10.48 8.82
CA TRP A 200 10.52 9.19 8.97
C TRP A 200 9.31 9.27 9.93
N GLU A 201 9.46 9.89 11.10
CA GLU A 201 8.33 10.12 12.02
C GLU A 201 7.22 10.95 11.37
N SER A 202 7.61 11.99 10.62
CA SER A 202 6.66 12.86 9.91
C SER A 202 5.88 12.09 8.83
N LEU A 203 6.58 11.26 8.05
CA LEU A 203 5.96 10.41 7.04
C LEU A 203 4.97 9.41 7.67
N LYS A 204 5.37 8.74 8.75
CA LYS A 204 4.51 7.79 9.46
C LYS A 204 3.24 8.45 9.99
N ALA A 205 3.37 9.62 10.62
CA ALA A 205 2.23 10.36 11.16
C ALA A 205 1.23 10.72 10.06
N CYS A 206 1.72 11.20 8.91
CA CYS A 206 0.88 11.50 7.75
C CYS A 206 0.19 10.24 7.19
N LEU A 207 0.93 9.15 6.95
CA LEU A 207 0.37 7.90 6.43
C LEU A 207 -0.73 7.34 7.33
N LYS A 208 -0.51 7.38 8.65
CA LYS A 208 -1.49 6.95 9.64
C LYS A 208 -2.77 7.77 9.59
N ALA A 209 -2.66 9.10 9.52
CA ALA A 209 -3.81 10.00 9.40
C ALA A 209 -4.61 9.72 8.11
N LYS A 210 -3.91 9.58 6.98
CA LYS A 210 -4.54 9.28 5.69
C LYS A 210 -5.20 7.91 5.64
N ASN A 211 -4.67 6.92 6.34
CA ASN A 211 -5.30 5.59 6.40
C ASN A 211 -6.61 5.62 7.20
N GLN A 212 -6.65 6.36 8.32
CA GLN A 212 -7.85 6.53 9.15
C GLN A 212 -8.99 7.28 8.43
N GLU A 213 -8.66 8.26 7.59
CA GLU A 213 -9.65 8.96 6.75
C GLU A 213 -10.39 7.97 5.82
N SER A 214 -9.65 7.03 5.20
CA SER A 214 -10.24 6.10 4.24
C SER A 214 -11.11 4.99 4.83
N GLU A 215 -10.89 4.61 6.09
CA GLU A 215 -11.73 3.61 6.76
C GLU A 215 -13.09 4.19 7.20
N SER A 216 -13.26 5.51 7.14
CA SER A 216 -14.51 6.20 7.50
C SER A 216 -15.47 6.44 6.33
N GLU A 217 -15.03 6.14 5.10
CA GLU A 217 -15.78 6.38 3.86
C GLU A 217 -16.36 5.11 3.21
N ASP A 218 -16.00 3.92 3.70
CA ASP A 218 -16.55 2.61 3.32
C ASP A 218 -17.68 2.14 4.28
#